data_AF-A0A1X9YHE5-F1
#
_entry.id   AF-A0A1X9YHE5-F1
#
_cell.length_a   1.000
_cell.length_b   1.000
_cell.length_c   1.000
_cell.angle_alpha   90.00
_cell.angle_beta   90.00
_cell.angle_gamma   90.00
#
_symmetry.space_group_name_H-M   'P 1'
#
loop_
_entity.id
_entity.type
_entity.pdbx_description
1 polymer ?
#
loop_
_entity_poly.entity_id
_entity_poly.type
_entity_poly.pdbx_seq_one_letter_code
_entity_poly.pdbx_strand_id
1 'polypeptide(L)'
;MFAKADPEPLAYRVQPRPDEAFDSWMVRLTGRHDMTRAQLYNHLGMTRRLATQDVARGPRGVPGSYAAVFGQLIDRLAWAVQCDRTKIEATFLDVSGDAILPPMQRRFGCVQCWREALEGGGPIIVRREWTLRASWWCHVHRLPLSDMRIIHDSSSARANAAALGRATEGMEQLHERLRPTRVMLAHNRRLLDSLLGGPPFVFRRGDGGYHERFVSNRFHLAKTRIVLLAAAHSQRSQAARRFETFVGLTTSSLATSGQGALGRRAKLCRKSFGNPADRGPPVTRVSRWELDLWSLLMAYAGMQDRLAPDRSLSWAVPAQS
;
A
#
# COMPACT_ATOMS: atom_id res chain seq x y z
N MET A 1 -42.22 -13.78 10.73
CA MET A 1 -40.96 -13.22 10.20
C MET A 1 -40.19 -12.67 11.40
N PHE A 2 -39.28 -13.46 11.99
CA PHE A 2 -38.55 -13.01 13.18
C PHE A 2 -37.61 -11.88 12.78
N ALA A 3 -37.80 -10.69 13.35
CA ALA A 3 -36.86 -9.59 13.23
C ALA A 3 -35.48 -10.10 13.68
N LYS A 4 -34.48 -9.99 12.81
CA LYS A 4 -33.11 -10.32 13.17
C LYS A 4 -32.74 -9.39 14.34
N ALA A 5 -32.49 -9.95 15.52
CA ALA A 5 -32.06 -9.18 16.68
C ALA A 5 -30.90 -8.27 16.26
N ASP A 6 -30.89 -7.03 16.73
CA ASP A 6 -29.73 -6.16 16.54
C ASP A 6 -28.50 -6.94 17.01
N PRO A 7 -27.40 -6.93 16.23
CA PRO A 7 -26.22 -7.69 16.60
C PRO A 7 -25.76 -7.28 18.01
N GLU A 8 -25.03 -8.15 18.69
CA GLU A 8 -24.31 -7.77 19.91
C GLU A 8 -22.95 -7.13 19.58
N PRO A 9 -22.45 -6.20 20.42
CA PRO A 9 -21.12 -5.62 20.24
C PRO A 9 -20.04 -6.70 20.20
N LEU A 10 -18.90 -6.39 19.58
CA LEU A 10 -17.80 -7.34 19.49
C LEU A 10 -17.17 -7.58 20.86
N ALA A 11 -16.91 -8.86 21.18
CA ALA A 11 -16.28 -9.28 22.43
C ALA A 11 -14.94 -8.55 22.70
N TYR A 12 -14.04 -8.54 21.71
CA TYR A 12 -12.82 -7.75 21.72
C TYR A 12 -13.03 -6.39 21.05
N ARG A 13 -12.98 -5.32 21.85
CA ARG A 13 -13.11 -3.93 21.43
C ARG A 13 -11.79 -3.38 20.89
N VAL A 14 -11.32 -3.91 19.77
CA VAL A 14 -10.09 -3.44 19.14
C VAL A 14 -10.35 -2.07 18.52
N GLN A 15 -10.05 -0.99 19.25
CA GLN A 15 -10.21 0.38 18.74
C GLN A 15 -9.07 0.75 17.78
N PRO A 16 -9.33 1.66 16.82
CA PRO A 16 -8.27 2.25 16.00
C PRO A 16 -7.28 3.04 16.85
N ARG A 17 -6.00 3.04 16.46
CA ARG A 17 -4.98 3.95 17.02
C ARG A 17 -4.96 5.30 16.29
N PRO A 18 -4.45 6.37 16.93
CA PRO A 18 -4.21 7.64 16.23
C PRO A 18 -3.40 7.44 14.95
N ASP A 19 -3.82 8.09 13.88
CA ASP A 19 -3.26 7.98 12.53
C ASP A 19 -3.29 6.58 11.88
N GLU A 20 -3.89 5.55 12.50
CA GLU A 20 -3.98 4.22 11.91
C GLU A 20 -4.85 4.22 10.65
N ALA A 21 -4.37 3.59 9.58
CA ALA A 21 -5.14 3.41 8.37
C ALA A 21 -6.27 2.40 8.57
N PHE A 22 -7.42 2.63 7.93
CA PHE A 22 -8.58 1.74 8.02
C PHE A 22 -8.23 0.27 7.77
N ASP A 23 -7.46 -0.04 6.72
CA ASP A 23 -7.08 -1.42 6.41
C ASP A 23 -6.19 -2.06 7.48
N SER A 24 -5.27 -1.28 8.08
CA SER A 24 -4.44 -1.74 9.20
C SER A 24 -5.30 -2.10 10.40
N TRP A 25 -6.19 -1.19 10.79
CA TRP A 25 -7.07 -1.40 11.92
C TRP A 25 -7.99 -2.60 11.69
N MET A 26 -8.59 -2.70 10.50
CA MET A 26 -9.47 -3.80 10.14
C MET A 26 -8.74 -5.15 10.19
N VAL A 27 -7.49 -5.25 9.76
CA VAL A 27 -6.70 -6.50 9.90
C VAL A 27 -6.56 -6.89 11.37
N ARG A 28 -6.26 -5.95 12.26
CA ARG A 28 -6.16 -6.24 13.70
C ARG A 28 -7.50 -6.63 14.30
N LEU A 29 -8.56 -5.90 13.95
CA LEU A 29 -9.91 -6.17 14.45
C LEU A 29 -10.37 -7.56 14.00
N THR A 30 -10.33 -7.85 12.71
CA THR A 30 -10.83 -9.12 12.19
C THR A 30 -9.95 -10.29 12.60
N GLY A 31 -8.62 -10.10 12.67
CA GLY A 31 -7.68 -11.11 13.16
C GLY A 31 -7.88 -11.45 14.64
N ARG A 32 -8.25 -10.48 15.49
CA ARG A 32 -8.54 -10.74 16.91
C ARG A 32 -9.76 -11.62 17.13
N HIS A 33 -10.68 -11.61 16.19
CA HIS A 33 -11.94 -12.36 16.20
C HIS A 33 -11.95 -13.57 15.25
N ASP A 34 -10.81 -13.90 14.65
CA ASP A 34 -10.67 -14.97 13.65
C ASP A 34 -11.77 -14.96 12.57
N MET A 35 -12.05 -13.77 12.04
CA MET A 35 -13.06 -13.58 11.01
C MET A 35 -12.51 -12.83 9.80
N THR A 36 -13.21 -12.92 8.69
CA THR A 36 -12.96 -12.12 7.49
C THR A 36 -13.70 -10.78 7.58
N ARG A 37 -13.26 -9.79 6.79
CA ARG A 37 -13.98 -8.51 6.64
C ARG A 37 -15.43 -8.69 6.20
N ALA A 38 -15.70 -9.66 5.32
CA ALA A 38 -17.06 -9.96 4.84
C ALA A 38 -17.94 -10.56 5.94
N GLN A 39 -17.39 -11.44 6.79
CA GLN A 39 -18.09 -11.99 7.96
C GLN A 39 -18.40 -10.89 8.98
N LEU A 40 -17.44 -9.99 9.26
CA LEU A 40 -17.66 -8.84 10.13
C LEU A 40 -18.79 -7.95 9.61
N TYR A 41 -18.77 -7.58 8.33
CA TYR A 41 -19.84 -6.75 7.75
C TYR A 41 -21.20 -7.44 7.81
N ASN A 42 -21.25 -8.74 7.54
CA ASN A 42 -22.48 -9.52 7.65
C ASN A 42 -23.02 -9.59 9.10
N HIS A 43 -22.14 -9.70 10.09
CA HIS A 43 -22.50 -9.61 11.52
C HIS A 43 -23.15 -8.26 11.83
N LEU A 44 -22.55 -7.18 11.34
CA LEU A 44 -23.03 -5.80 11.53
C LEU A 44 -24.28 -5.42 10.72
N GLY A 45 -24.90 -6.37 10.01
CA GLY A 45 -26.05 -6.11 9.16
C GLY A 45 -25.72 -5.34 7.87
N MET A 46 -24.43 -5.24 7.53
CA MET A 46 -23.96 -4.56 6.32
C MET A 46 -23.91 -5.52 5.12
N THR A 47 -24.06 -4.98 3.91
CA THR A 47 -23.92 -5.78 2.69
C THR A 47 -22.49 -6.28 2.50
N ARG A 48 -22.33 -7.59 2.23
CA ARG A 48 -21.01 -8.22 2.00
C ARG A 48 -20.27 -7.61 0.81
N ARG A 49 -20.99 -7.00 -0.14
CA ARG A 49 -20.40 -6.30 -1.30
C ARG A 49 -19.48 -5.14 -0.88
N LEU A 50 -19.68 -4.54 0.29
CA LEU A 50 -18.76 -3.51 0.79
C LEU A 50 -17.35 -4.06 1.03
N ALA A 51 -17.22 -5.34 1.39
CA ALA A 51 -15.93 -5.95 1.65
C ALA A 51 -15.07 -6.09 0.37
N THR A 52 -15.68 -5.99 -0.81
CA THR A 52 -14.97 -5.97 -2.10
C THR A 52 -14.66 -4.56 -2.58
N GLN A 53 -15.16 -3.53 -1.90
CA GLN A 53 -14.91 -2.13 -2.24
C GLN A 53 -13.68 -1.60 -1.51
N ASP A 54 -13.11 -0.53 -2.05
CA ASP A 54 -11.96 0.16 -1.45
C ASP A 54 -12.42 1.20 -0.41
N VAL A 55 -13.14 0.73 0.61
CA VAL A 55 -13.77 1.58 1.64
C VAL A 55 -12.77 2.44 2.42
N ALA A 56 -11.48 2.09 2.45
CA ALA A 56 -10.43 2.89 3.07
C ALA A 56 -10.31 4.30 2.44
N ARG A 57 -10.78 4.45 1.19
CA ARG A 57 -10.85 5.74 0.47
C ARG A 57 -12.04 6.62 0.87
N GLY A 58 -12.74 6.26 1.95
CA GLY A 58 -13.92 6.99 2.38
C GLY A 58 -15.07 6.91 1.35
N PRO A 59 -15.91 7.95 1.26
CA PRO A 59 -17.02 8.00 0.31
C PRO A 59 -16.58 7.85 -1.16
N ARG A 60 -15.38 8.30 -1.53
CA ARG A 60 -14.81 8.11 -2.89
C ARG A 60 -14.43 6.67 -3.22
N GLY A 61 -14.39 5.80 -2.21
CA GLY A 61 -14.06 4.38 -2.33
C GLY A 61 -15.24 3.49 -2.66
N VAL A 62 -16.46 4.04 -2.64
CA VAL A 62 -17.71 3.31 -2.90
C VAL A 62 -18.47 3.96 -4.06
N PRO A 63 -19.28 3.19 -4.83
CA PRO A 63 -20.16 3.79 -5.82
C PRO A 63 -21.12 4.79 -5.16
N GLY A 64 -21.53 5.84 -5.87
CA GLY A 64 -22.39 6.90 -5.31
C GLY A 64 -23.70 6.37 -4.68
N SER A 65 -24.24 5.28 -5.22
CA SER A 65 -25.41 4.58 -4.67
C SER A 65 -25.20 3.96 -3.28
N TYR A 66 -23.97 3.90 -2.79
CA TYR A 66 -23.59 3.36 -1.48
C TYR A 66 -23.23 4.46 -0.46
N ALA A 67 -23.44 5.75 -0.76
CA ALA A 67 -23.08 6.83 0.16
C ALA A 67 -23.77 6.70 1.54
N ALA A 68 -25.08 6.46 1.57
CA ALA A 68 -25.83 6.23 2.80
C ALA A 68 -25.34 4.96 3.54
N VAL A 69 -24.99 3.92 2.79
CA VAL A 69 -24.47 2.66 3.32
C VAL A 69 -23.09 2.86 3.97
N PHE A 70 -22.25 3.75 3.42
CA PHE A 70 -20.96 4.09 4.00
C PHE A 70 -21.11 4.82 5.34
N GLY A 71 -22.06 5.76 5.45
CA GLY A 71 -22.37 6.41 6.73
C GLY A 71 -22.79 5.43 7.81
N GLN A 72 -23.68 4.49 7.46
CA GLN A 72 -24.15 3.42 8.36
C GLN A 72 -23.02 2.46 8.75
N LEU A 73 -22.08 2.17 7.84
CA LEU A 73 -20.91 1.33 8.15
C LEU A 73 -20.10 1.94 9.30
N ILE A 74 -19.89 3.25 9.29
CA ILE A 74 -19.13 3.95 10.33
C ILE A 74 -19.85 3.82 11.67
N ASP A 75 -21.16 4.08 11.72
CA ASP A 75 -21.95 3.96 12.95
C ASP A 75 -21.92 2.54 13.50
N ARG A 76 -22.15 1.54 12.63
CA ARG A 76 -22.13 0.13 13.04
C ARG A 76 -20.76 -0.31 13.52
N LEU A 77 -19.67 0.14 12.89
CA LEU A 77 -18.31 -0.13 13.34
C LEU A 77 -18.01 0.54 14.69
N ALA A 78 -18.37 1.82 14.85
CA ALA A 78 -18.17 2.57 16.09
C ALA A 78 -18.93 1.92 17.27
N TRP A 79 -20.18 1.54 17.04
CA TRP A 79 -20.98 0.79 18.00
C TRP A 79 -20.37 -0.59 18.29
N ALA A 80 -19.87 -1.31 17.27
CA ALA A 80 -19.33 -2.66 17.45
C ALA A 80 -18.09 -2.71 18.35
N VAL A 81 -17.20 -1.71 18.23
CA VAL A 81 -15.99 -1.60 19.07
C VAL A 81 -16.16 -0.62 20.23
N GLN A 82 -17.37 -0.09 20.41
CA GLN A 82 -17.75 0.81 21.50
C GLN A 82 -16.81 2.02 21.60
N CYS A 83 -16.69 2.76 20.51
CA CYS A 83 -15.90 3.98 20.45
C CYS A 83 -16.67 5.11 19.75
N ASP A 84 -16.12 6.32 19.86
CA ASP A 84 -16.66 7.48 19.17
C ASP A 84 -16.58 7.31 17.64
N ARG A 85 -17.60 7.78 16.93
CA ARG A 85 -17.71 7.76 15.47
C ARG A 85 -16.50 8.44 14.80
N THR A 86 -16.04 9.56 15.35
CA THR A 86 -14.91 10.34 14.82
C THR A 86 -13.60 9.54 14.82
N LYS A 87 -13.43 8.59 15.75
CA LYS A 87 -12.26 7.69 15.75
C LYS A 87 -12.26 6.76 14.54
N ILE A 88 -13.44 6.30 14.11
CA ILE A 88 -13.57 5.46 12.91
C ILE A 88 -13.35 6.33 11.67
N GLU A 89 -13.99 7.50 11.61
CA GLU A 89 -13.83 8.47 10.51
C GLU A 89 -12.38 8.85 10.29
N ALA A 90 -11.63 9.07 11.37
CA ALA A 90 -10.22 9.42 11.33
C ALA A 90 -9.33 8.35 10.70
N THR A 91 -9.80 7.12 10.48
CA THR A 91 -9.00 6.04 9.83
C THR A 91 -9.03 6.06 8.30
N PHE A 92 -10.02 6.73 7.71
CA PHE A 92 -10.21 6.79 6.26
C PHE A 92 -9.36 7.90 5.62
N LEU A 93 -9.19 7.79 4.31
CA LEU A 93 -8.58 8.80 3.45
C LEU A 93 -9.56 9.22 2.36
N ASP A 94 -10.09 10.44 2.39
CA ASP A 94 -10.93 10.94 1.29
C ASP A 94 -10.09 11.41 0.09
N VAL A 95 -9.40 10.46 -0.56
CA VAL A 95 -8.47 10.74 -1.66
C VAL A 95 -8.86 9.99 -2.94
N SER A 96 -8.43 10.53 -4.07
CA SER A 96 -8.58 9.87 -5.36
C SER A 96 -7.77 8.56 -5.41
N GLY A 97 -8.27 7.58 -6.18
CA GLY A 97 -7.70 6.22 -6.26
C GLY A 97 -6.30 6.18 -6.89
N ASP A 98 -5.93 7.22 -7.64
CA ASP A 98 -4.59 7.41 -8.18
C ASP A 98 -3.58 7.89 -7.12
N ALA A 99 -4.02 8.56 -6.05
CA ALA A 99 -3.17 9.06 -4.97
C ALA A 99 -2.83 8.02 -3.89
N ILE A 100 -3.63 6.96 -3.78
CA ILE A 100 -3.50 5.91 -2.77
C ILE A 100 -2.92 4.62 -3.35
N LEU A 101 -2.16 3.88 -2.55
CA LEU A 101 -1.68 2.56 -2.91
C LEU A 101 -2.86 1.60 -3.12
N PRO A 102 -2.74 0.63 -4.04
CA PRO A 102 -3.69 -0.47 -4.13
C PRO A 102 -3.83 -1.19 -2.77
N PRO A 103 -5.02 -1.70 -2.39
CA PRO A 103 -5.26 -2.29 -1.07
C PRO A 103 -4.19 -3.30 -0.64
N MET A 104 -3.79 -4.22 -1.53
CA MET A 104 -2.79 -5.27 -1.26
C MET A 104 -1.36 -4.74 -0.98
N GLN A 105 -1.11 -3.45 -1.21
CA GLN A 105 0.18 -2.81 -1.03
C GLN A 105 0.21 -1.81 0.13
N ARG A 106 -0.88 -1.63 0.87
CA ARG A 106 -0.98 -0.73 2.04
C ARG A 106 -0.36 -1.32 3.29
N ARG A 107 0.92 -1.70 3.16
CA ARG A 107 1.68 -2.44 4.18
C ARG A 107 3.07 -1.85 4.43
N PHE A 108 3.32 -0.64 3.94
CA PHE A 108 4.59 0.03 4.18
C PHE A 108 4.51 0.84 5.48
N GLY A 109 5.59 0.84 6.25
CA GLY A 109 5.68 1.67 7.44
C GLY A 109 7.09 1.79 7.97
N CYS A 110 7.23 2.52 9.08
CA CYS A 110 8.53 2.75 9.68
C CYS A 110 8.92 1.60 10.61
N VAL A 111 10.06 1.00 10.34
CA VAL A 111 10.64 -0.07 11.18
C VAL A 111 10.90 0.40 12.61
N GLN A 112 11.33 1.65 12.80
CA GLN A 112 11.57 2.20 14.13
C GLN A 112 10.25 2.48 14.88
N CYS A 113 9.23 3.04 14.23
CA CYS A 113 7.88 3.13 14.84
C CYS A 113 7.37 1.76 15.30
N TRP A 114 7.60 0.71 14.50
CA TRP A 114 7.15 -0.64 14.84
C TRP A 114 7.92 -1.24 16.01
N ARG A 115 9.23 -0.96 16.13
CA ARG A 115 10.03 -1.35 17.29
C ARG A 115 9.54 -0.70 18.57
N GLU A 116 9.37 0.62 18.55
CA GLU A 116 8.87 1.39 19.69
C GLU A 116 7.47 0.92 20.11
N ALA A 117 6.60 0.61 19.14
CA ALA A 117 5.30 0.02 19.43
C ALA A 117 5.42 -1.33 20.14
N LEU A 118 6.26 -2.25 19.65
CA LEU A 118 6.47 -3.54 20.31
C LEU A 118 7.06 -3.41 21.71
N GLU A 119 8.08 -2.55 21.87
CA GLU A 119 8.73 -2.29 23.16
C GLU A 119 7.75 -1.68 24.17
N GLY A 120 6.83 -0.82 23.71
CA GLY A 120 5.76 -0.24 24.52
C GLY A 120 4.51 -1.13 24.70
N GLY A 121 4.52 -2.38 24.23
CA GLY A 121 3.35 -3.27 24.27
C GLY A 121 2.16 -2.82 23.39
N GLY A 122 2.40 -1.86 22.50
CA GLY A 122 1.44 -1.36 21.53
C GLY A 122 1.35 -2.22 20.26
N PRO A 123 0.27 -2.05 19.48
CA PRO A 123 0.15 -2.75 18.21
C PRO A 123 1.05 -2.13 17.15
N ILE A 124 1.58 -2.98 16.27
CA ILE A 124 2.16 -2.55 15.00
C ILE A 124 1.01 -2.08 14.10
N ILE A 125 1.15 -0.87 13.53
CA ILE A 125 0.14 -0.28 12.66
C ILE A 125 0.76 0.25 11.37
N VAL A 126 -0.06 0.38 10.32
CA VAL A 126 0.24 1.23 9.16
C VAL A 126 -0.47 2.57 9.36
N ARG A 127 0.28 3.67 9.31
CA ARG A 127 -0.31 5.02 9.36
C ARG A 127 -0.98 5.36 8.04
N ARG A 128 -2.06 6.15 8.09
CA ARG A 128 -2.80 6.64 6.91
C ARG A 128 -1.88 7.26 5.87
N GLU A 129 -0.98 8.15 6.30
CA GLU A 129 -0.04 8.82 5.40
C GLU A 129 0.86 7.84 4.63
N TRP A 130 1.14 6.64 5.17
CA TRP A 130 1.98 5.62 4.52
C TRP A 130 1.25 4.83 3.43
N THR A 131 -0.08 4.92 3.38
CA THR A 131 -0.87 4.29 2.31
C THR A 131 -0.93 5.14 1.04
N LEU A 132 -0.46 6.38 1.08
CA LEU A 132 -0.37 7.25 -0.10
C LEU A 132 0.78 6.82 -1.02
N ARG A 133 0.61 6.90 -2.33
CA ARG A 133 1.63 6.48 -3.31
C ARG A 133 2.90 7.32 -3.24
N ALA A 134 2.74 8.59 -2.89
CA ALA A 134 3.84 9.53 -2.68
C ALA A 134 4.61 9.26 -1.38
N SER A 135 4.11 8.39 -0.49
CA SER A 135 4.74 8.14 0.80
C SER A 135 5.87 7.11 0.70
N TRP A 136 7.07 7.51 1.10
CA TRP A 136 8.26 6.67 1.12
C TRP A 136 9.14 6.91 2.34
N TRP A 137 8.76 7.84 3.23
CA TRP A 137 9.58 8.36 4.30
C TRP A 137 8.79 8.50 5.60
N CYS A 138 9.41 8.12 6.72
CA CYS A 138 8.88 8.40 8.05
C CYS A 138 9.37 9.77 8.53
N HIS A 139 8.45 10.68 8.83
CA HIS A 139 8.81 12.03 9.28
C HIS A 139 9.24 12.09 10.75
N VAL A 140 8.87 11.09 11.55
CA VAL A 140 9.28 10.98 12.96
C VAL A 140 10.73 10.53 13.04
N HIS A 141 11.02 9.32 12.55
CA HIS A 141 12.35 8.70 12.67
C HIS A 141 13.31 9.03 11.54
N ARG A 142 12.85 9.74 10.51
CA ARG A 142 13.68 10.11 9.36
C ARG A 142 14.34 8.88 8.71
N LEU A 143 13.53 7.86 8.44
CA LEU A 143 13.95 6.65 7.76
C LEU A 143 13.03 6.35 6.57
N PRO A 144 13.55 5.73 5.49
CA PRO A 144 12.70 5.18 4.45
C PRO A 144 11.73 4.13 5.01
N LEU A 145 10.54 4.01 4.42
CA LEU A 145 9.57 3.00 4.85
C LEU A 145 10.02 1.59 4.42
N SER A 146 9.62 0.58 5.17
CA SER A 146 9.84 -0.83 4.86
C SER A 146 8.51 -1.57 4.70
N ASP A 147 8.54 -2.70 4.00
CA ASP A 147 7.38 -3.57 3.82
C ASP A 147 7.14 -4.39 5.09
N MET A 148 5.93 -4.35 5.64
CA MET A 148 5.54 -5.02 6.89
C MET A 148 5.73 -6.54 6.85
N ARG A 149 5.81 -7.16 5.67
CA ARG A 149 6.09 -8.61 5.52
C ARG A 149 7.44 -9.06 6.08
N ILE A 150 8.34 -8.13 6.43
CA ILE A 150 9.55 -8.46 7.19
C ILE A 150 9.23 -8.98 8.60
N ILE A 151 8.06 -8.62 9.14
CA ILE A 151 7.55 -9.14 10.39
C ILE A 151 6.87 -10.45 10.05
N HIS A 152 7.41 -11.55 10.58
CA HIS A 152 6.82 -12.87 10.39
C HIS A 152 5.70 -13.05 11.41
N ASP A 153 4.50 -13.37 10.93
CA ASP A 153 3.29 -13.47 11.75
C ASP A 153 3.28 -14.67 12.72
N SER A 154 4.40 -15.40 12.88
CA SER A 154 4.35 -16.74 13.48
C SER A 154 5.63 -17.28 14.15
N SER A 155 6.59 -16.47 14.59
CA SER A 155 7.78 -17.04 15.26
C SER A 155 8.40 -16.16 16.34
N SER A 156 7.74 -16.03 17.49
CA SER A 156 8.26 -15.35 18.72
C SER A 156 8.48 -13.83 18.63
N ALA A 157 8.17 -13.15 19.73
CA ALA A 157 8.46 -11.72 19.89
C ALA A 157 9.95 -11.39 19.66
N ARG A 158 10.85 -12.30 20.06
CA ARG A 158 12.30 -12.18 19.84
C ARG A 158 12.68 -12.16 18.37
N ALA A 159 12.09 -13.01 17.52
CA ALA A 159 12.42 -13.00 16.09
C ALA A 159 11.88 -11.75 15.40
N ASN A 160 10.68 -11.28 15.79
CA ASN A 160 10.14 -10.02 15.29
C ASN A 160 11.02 -8.82 15.68
N ALA A 161 11.49 -8.76 16.93
CA ALA A 161 12.44 -7.74 17.35
C ALA A 161 13.75 -7.81 16.55
N ALA A 162 14.32 -9.00 16.35
CA ALA A 162 15.55 -9.17 15.58
C ALA A 162 15.38 -8.81 14.09
N ALA A 163 14.23 -9.16 13.49
CA ALA A 163 13.91 -8.80 12.11
C ALA A 163 13.78 -7.29 11.94
N LEU A 164 13.11 -6.61 12.88
CA LEU A 164 13.02 -5.16 12.89
C LEU A 164 14.37 -4.48 13.13
N GLY A 165 15.23 -5.05 13.98
CA GLY A 165 16.61 -4.56 14.17
C GLY A 165 17.40 -4.55 12.87
N ARG A 166 17.47 -5.70 12.19
CA ARG A 166 18.14 -5.81 10.87
C ARG A 166 17.53 -4.89 9.81
N ALA A 167 16.21 -4.74 9.82
CA ALA A 167 15.54 -3.85 8.88
C ALA A 167 15.82 -2.37 9.18
N THR A 168 15.99 -2.01 10.45
CA THR A 168 16.40 -0.65 10.86
C THR A 168 17.78 -0.32 10.32
N GLU A 169 18.77 -1.17 10.56
CA GLU A 169 20.13 -1.03 10.01
C GLU A 169 20.10 -0.91 8.47
N GLY A 170 19.29 -1.74 7.80
CA GLY A 170 19.12 -1.69 6.35
C GLY A 170 18.51 -0.36 5.86
N MET A 171 17.57 0.22 6.60
CA MET A 171 16.96 1.51 6.27
C MET A 171 17.89 2.69 6.56
N GLU A 172 18.74 2.61 7.59
CA GLU A 172 19.80 3.58 7.88
C GLU A 172 20.86 3.58 6.78
N GLN A 173 21.35 2.40 6.38
CA GLN A 173 22.27 2.29 5.23
C GLN A 173 21.65 2.83 3.94
N LEU A 174 20.35 2.59 3.74
CA LEU A 174 19.62 3.13 2.59
C LEU A 174 19.53 4.66 2.67
N HIS A 175 19.27 5.22 3.85
CA HIS A 175 19.27 6.66 4.07
C HIS A 175 20.64 7.27 3.70
N GLU A 176 21.73 6.70 4.22
CA GLU A 176 23.09 7.16 3.95
C GLU A 176 23.47 7.07 2.48
N ARG A 177 23.00 6.05 1.78
CA ARG A 177 23.22 5.91 0.35
C ARG A 177 22.45 6.95 -0.46
N LEU A 178 21.19 7.20 -0.10
CA LEU A 178 20.31 8.09 -0.86
C LEU A 178 20.58 9.57 -0.58
N ARG A 179 20.93 9.92 0.66
CA ARG A 179 21.15 11.29 1.15
C ARG A 179 20.06 12.27 0.73
N PRO A 180 18.79 12.03 1.13
CA PRO A 180 17.71 12.95 0.79
C PRO A 180 17.93 14.32 1.44
N THR A 181 17.80 15.39 0.66
CA THR A 181 18.00 16.75 1.18
C THR A 181 16.81 17.20 2.03
N ARG A 182 17.03 18.17 2.93
CA ARG A 182 15.95 18.76 3.75
C ARG A 182 14.81 19.29 2.89
N VAL A 183 15.11 19.89 1.73
CA VAL A 183 14.13 20.42 0.79
C VAL A 183 13.24 19.30 0.23
N MET A 184 13.84 18.17 -0.16
CA MET A 184 13.09 17.03 -0.68
C MET A 184 12.12 16.46 0.36
N LEU A 185 12.59 16.30 1.60
CA LEU A 185 11.77 15.80 2.70
C LEU A 185 10.63 16.77 3.03
N ALA A 186 10.89 18.08 2.99
CA ALA A 186 9.88 19.11 3.17
C ALA A 186 8.84 19.14 2.03
N HIS A 187 9.25 18.91 0.78
CA HIS A 187 8.31 18.79 -0.35
C HIS A 187 7.43 17.56 -0.21
N ASN A 188 8.03 16.42 0.11
CA ASN A 188 7.26 15.20 0.35
C ASN A 188 6.27 15.39 1.49
N ARG A 189 6.70 15.98 2.62
CA ARG A 189 5.81 16.25 3.75
C ARG A 189 4.62 17.11 3.35
N ARG A 190 4.87 18.24 2.68
CA ARG A 190 3.81 19.16 2.23
C ARG A 190 2.86 18.52 1.24
N LEU A 191 3.37 17.68 0.34
CA LEU A 191 2.54 16.88 -0.56
C LEU A 191 1.61 15.94 0.22
N LEU A 192 2.13 15.22 1.21
CA LEU A 192 1.31 14.33 2.04
C LEU A 192 0.27 15.10 2.86
N ASP A 193 0.66 16.20 3.51
CA ASP A 193 -0.26 17.02 4.31
C ASP A 193 -1.41 17.57 3.44
N SER A 194 -1.13 18.01 2.21
CA SER A 194 -2.15 18.44 1.25
C SER A 194 -3.10 17.31 0.83
N LEU A 195 -2.60 16.08 0.71
CA LEU A 195 -3.44 14.91 0.38
C LEU A 195 -4.28 14.45 1.58
N LEU A 196 -3.88 14.78 2.80
CA LEU A 196 -4.58 14.44 4.04
C LEU A 196 -5.65 15.47 4.43
N GLY A 197 -6.01 16.38 3.53
CA GLY A 197 -7.00 17.44 3.78
C GLY A 197 -6.43 18.69 4.46
N GLY A 198 -5.10 18.77 4.59
CA GLY A 198 -4.42 20.01 4.95
C GLY A 198 -4.54 21.09 3.87
N PRO A 199 -4.05 22.31 4.14
CA PRO A 199 -4.10 23.39 3.15
C PRO A 199 -3.45 22.95 1.84
N PRO A 200 -4.04 23.32 0.69
CA PRO A 200 -3.52 22.92 -0.61
C PRO A 200 -2.08 23.41 -0.71
N PHE A 201 -1.17 22.50 -1.06
CA PHE A 201 0.21 22.88 -1.27
C PHE A 201 0.28 23.75 -2.53
N VAL A 202 0.55 25.05 -2.34
CA VAL A 202 0.71 25.99 -3.45
C VAL A 202 2.03 25.70 -4.14
N PHE A 203 1.94 24.97 -5.25
CA PHE A 203 3.02 24.76 -6.19
C PHE A 203 3.53 26.12 -6.68
N ARG A 204 4.85 26.35 -6.66
CA ARG A 204 5.40 27.47 -7.44
C ARG A 204 5.10 27.19 -8.92
N ARG A 205 5.05 28.23 -9.76
CA ARG A 205 4.93 28.03 -11.21
C ARG A 205 5.98 27.01 -11.68
N GLY A 206 5.53 25.92 -12.30
CA GLY A 206 6.37 24.80 -12.74
C GLY A 206 6.37 23.56 -11.82
N ASP A 207 5.90 23.67 -10.57
CA ASP A 207 5.90 22.53 -9.63
C ASP A 207 4.65 21.62 -9.77
N GLY A 208 3.66 21.98 -10.61
CA GLY A 208 2.49 21.12 -10.86
C GLY A 208 2.88 19.73 -11.39
N GLY A 209 3.91 19.66 -12.23
CA GLY A 209 4.47 18.40 -12.71
C GLY A 209 5.08 17.53 -11.61
N TYR A 210 5.53 18.12 -10.48
CA TYR A 210 5.98 17.35 -9.32
C TYR A 210 4.80 16.64 -8.66
N HIS A 211 3.68 17.34 -8.42
CA HIS A 211 2.49 16.74 -7.83
C HIS A 211 1.99 15.58 -8.67
N GLU A 212 1.75 15.84 -9.95
CA GLU A 212 1.20 14.86 -10.88
C GLU A 212 2.11 13.63 -10.97
N ARG A 213 3.42 13.85 -11.08
CA ARG A 213 4.41 12.77 -11.10
C ARG A 213 4.32 11.89 -9.86
N PHE A 214 4.30 12.47 -8.65
CA PHE A 214 4.40 11.69 -7.41
C PHE A 214 3.06 11.14 -6.91
N VAL A 215 1.96 11.83 -7.16
CA VAL A 215 0.62 11.32 -6.78
C VAL A 215 0.27 10.12 -7.62
N SER A 216 0.37 10.23 -8.94
CA SER A 216 -0.04 9.18 -9.88
C SER A 216 1.05 8.13 -10.18
N ASN A 217 2.20 8.20 -9.50
CA ASN A 217 3.38 7.40 -9.84
C ASN A 217 3.12 5.89 -9.85
N ARG A 218 3.87 5.20 -10.70
CA ARG A 218 3.79 3.76 -10.93
C ARG A 218 4.81 2.94 -10.14
N PHE A 219 5.63 3.57 -9.28
CA PHE A 219 6.67 2.85 -8.52
C PHE A 219 6.12 1.78 -7.59
N HIS A 220 4.83 1.87 -7.22
CA HIS A 220 4.13 0.83 -6.47
C HIS A 220 4.15 -0.56 -7.15
N LEU A 221 4.42 -0.61 -8.45
CA LEU A 221 4.63 -1.84 -9.22
C LEU A 221 6.04 -2.43 -9.05
N ALA A 222 6.95 -1.75 -8.36
CA ALA A 222 8.30 -2.24 -8.10
C ALA A 222 8.44 -2.74 -6.67
N LYS A 223 9.13 -3.87 -6.49
CA LYS A 223 9.57 -4.34 -5.17
C LYS A 223 10.45 -3.31 -4.45
N THR A 224 11.21 -2.53 -5.20
CA THR A 224 12.12 -1.48 -4.71
C THR A 224 11.47 -0.09 -4.67
N ARG A 225 10.14 0.01 -4.60
CA ARG A 225 9.40 1.29 -4.70
C ARG A 225 9.95 2.41 -3.82
N ILE A 226 10.36 2.09 -2.60
CA ILE A 226 10.86 3.08 -1.64
C ILE A 226 12.18 3.69 -2.12
N VAL A 227 13.05 2.85 -2.68
CA VAL A 227 14.32 3.30 -3.27
C VAL A 227 14.06 4.14 -4.51
N LEU A 228 13.14 3.72 -5.39
CA LEU A 228 12.79 4.45 -6.61
C LEU A 228 12.12 5.80 -6.29
N LEU A 229 11.19 5.84 -5.35
CA LEU A 229 10.54 7.06 -4.87
C LEU A 229 11.57 8.04 -4.30
N ALA A 230 12.42 7.57 -3.39
CA ALA A 230 13.47 8.39 -2.83
C ALA A 230 14.44 8.92 -3.90
N ALA A 231 14.82 8.07 -4.85
CA ALA A 231 15.68 8.45 -5.98
C ALA A 231 14.99 9.47 -6.89
N ALA A 232 13.70 9.31 -7.17
CA ALA A 232 12.87 10.22 -7.96
C ALA A 232 12.78 11.61 -7.32
N HIS A 233 12.71 11.67 -5.98
CA HIS A 233 12.76 12.92 -5.25
C HIS A 233 14.16 13.55 -5.24
N SER A 234 15.21 12.84 -5.66
CA SER A 234 16.61 13.27 -5.56
C SER A 234 17.25 13.63 -6.91
N GLN A 235 18.50 14.12 -6.86
CA GLN A 235 19.34 14.29 -8.04
C GLN A 235 19.68 12.94 -8.73
N ARG A 236 19.58 11.82 -8.01
CA ARG A 236 19.86 10.46 -8.52
C ARG A 236 18.65 9.81 -9.19
N SER A 237 17.88 10.61 -9.93
CA SER A 237 16.58 10.20 -10.51
C SER A 237 16.68 9.32 -11.76
N GLN A 238 17.88 9.00 -12.27
CA GLN A 238 18.01 8.26 -13.53
C GLN A 238 17.34 6.87 -13.49
N ALA A 239 17.51 6.11 -12.40
CA ALA A 239 16.86 4.82 -12.25
C ALA A 239 15.33 4.95 -12.19
N ALA A 240 14.84 5.95 -11.47
CA ALA A 240 13.42 6.28 -11.41
C ALA A 240 12.86 6.67 -12.79
N ARG A 241 13.57 7.53 -13.54
CA ARG A 241 13.18 7.91 -14.90
C ARG A 241 13.15 6.71 -15.83
N ARG A 242 14.17 5.84 -15.79
CA ARG A 242 14.20 4.60 -16.60
C ARG A 242 13.01 3.69 -16.29
N PHE A 243 12.65 3.55 -15.02
CA PHE A 243 11.46 2.80 -14.62
C PHE A 243 10.19 3.45 -15.16
N GLU A 244 10.01 4.76 -14.96
CA GLU A 244 8.85 5.51 -15.48
C GLU A 244 8.72 5.38 -17.00
N THR A 245 9.83 5.52 -17.73
CA THR A 245 9.88 5.30 -19.18
C THR A 245 9.45 3.88 -19.53
N PHE A 246 10.00 2.88 -18.85
CA PHE A 246 9.69 1.48 -19.10
C PHE A 246 8.20 1.16 -18.91
N VAL A 247 7.59 1.60 -17.80
CA VAL A 247 6.16 1.35 -17.53
C VAL A 247 5.22 2.20 -18.37
N GLY A 248 5.72 3.26 -19.01
CA GLY A 248 4.99 4.08 -19.97
C GLY A 248 5.02 3.55 -21.41
N LEU A 249 5.77 2.48 -21.70
CA LEU A 249 5.83 1.91 -23.04
C LEU A 249 4.50 1.20 -23.39
N THR A 250 4.03 1.40 -24.62
CA THR A 250 2.89 0.67 -25.19
C THR A 250 3.26 -0.80 -25.47
N THR A 251 2.28 -1.67 -25.72
CA THR A 251 2.50 -3.09 -26.05
C THR A 251 3.42 -3.28 -27.26
N SER A 252 3.25 -2.48 -28.31
CA SER A 252 4.13 -2.52 -29.49
C SER A 252 5.54 -2.02 -29.17
N SER A 253 5.67 -0.93 -28.39
CA SER A 253 6.97 -0.43 -27.93
C SER A 253 7.67 -1.40 -26.98
N LEU A 254 6.96 -2.14 -26.14
CA LEU A 254 7.52 -3.21 -25.31
C LEU A 254 8.01 -4.40 -26.15
N ALA A 255 7.31 -4.73 -27.24
CA ALA A 255 7.74 -5.79 -28.15
C ALA A 255 9.02 -5.43 -28.92
N THR A 256 9.16 -4.16 -29.31
CA THR A 256 10.34 -3.65 -30.05
C THR A 256 11.51 -3.33 -29.12
N SER A 257 11.28 -2.64 -28.00
CA SER A 257 12.32 -2.17 -27.07
C SER A 257 12.61 -3.14 -25.92
N GLY A 258 11.73 -4.11 -25.67
CA GLY A 258 11.84 -5.10 -24.59
C GLY A 258 12.47 -6.43 -25.00
N GLN A 259 13.15 -6.49 -26.17
CA GLN A 259 13.94 -7.66 -26.55
C GLN A 259 15.00 -7.94 -25.47
N GLY A 260 14.72 -8.92 -24.61
CA GLY A 260 15.55 -9.32 -23.46
C GLY A 260 14.85 -9.24 -22.10
N ALA A 261 13.84 -8.38 -21.91
CA ALA A 261 13.09 -8.29 -20.66
C ALA A 261 11.96 -9.33 -20.56
N LEU A 262 11.36 -9.69 -21.70
CA LEU A 262 10.33 -10.74 -21.83
C LEU A 262 10.85 -12.01 -22.52
N GLY A 263 12.12 -12.03 -22.91
CA GLY A 263 12.73 -13.20 -23.52
C GLY A 263 12.82 -14.34 -22.50
N ARG A 264 12.09 -15.44 -22.74
CA ARG A 264 12.21 -16.73 -22.03
C ARG A 264 13.63 -17.34 -21.98
N ARG A 265 14.64 -16.62 -22.48
CA ARG A 265 16.06 -16.94 -22.50
C ARG A 265 16.94 -15.95 -21.72
N ALA A 266 16.38 -15.14 -20.81
CA ALA A 266 17.18 -14.74 -19.65
C ALA A 266 17.61 -16.03 -18.99
N LYS A 267 18.88 -16.42 -19.19
CA LYS A 267 19.45 -17.67 -18.69
C LYS A 267 19.00 -17.82 -17.24
N LEU A 268 18.05 -18.71 -16.99
CA LEU A 268 17.88 -19.32 -15.69
C LEU A 268 19.28 -19.77 -15.34
N CYS A 269 19.91 -19.08 -14.39
CA CYS A 269 21.17 -19.53 -13.85
C CYS A 269 20.82 -20.88 -13.23
N ARG A 270 21.01 -21.97 -13.99
CA ARG A 270 20.95 -23.33 -13.50
C ARG A 270 22.03 -23.38 -12.44
N LYS A 271 21.65 -23.10 -11.20
CA LYS A 271 22.44 -23.49 -10.06
C LYS A 271 22.42 -25.01 -10.09
N SER A 272 23.52 -25.56 -10.56
CA SER A 272 23.93 -26.92 -10.27
C SER A 272 23.67 -27.17 -8.78
N PHE A 273 22.81 -28.13 -8.48
CA PHE A 273 22.69 -28.69 -7.14
C PHE A 273 24.00 -29.43 -6.85
N GLY A 274 24.99 -28.70 -6.35
CA GLY A 274 26.20 -29.25 -5.75
C GLY A 274 25.92 -29.59 -4.28
N ASN A 275 26.59 -30.65 -3.80
CA ASN A 275 26.37 -31.30 -2.50
C ASN A 275 26.11 -30.37 -1.30
N PRO A 276 25.26 -30.77 -0.33
CA PRO A 276 24.69 -29.88 0.68
C PRO A 276 25.61 -29.55 1.88
N ALA A 277 26.88 -29.97 1.88
CA ALA A 277 27.69 -29.96 3.09
C ALA A 277 28.65 -28.76 3.25
N ASP A 278 28.92 -27.97 2.20
CA ASP A 278 30.11 -27.09 2.19
C ASP A 278 29.89 -25.63 1.77
N ARG A 279 28.68 -25.08 1.93
CA ARG A 279 28.43 -23.67 1.59
C ARG A 279 27.66 -22.97 2.70
N GLY A 280 28.34 -22.05 3.38
CA GLY A 280 27.70 -21.00 4.17
C GLY A 280 26.60 -20.28 3.37
N PRO A 281 25.69 -19.55 4.05
CA PRO A 281 24.44 -19.09 3.46
C PRO A 281 24.69 -18.34 2.15
N PRO A 282 24.07 -18.76 1.03
CA PRO A 282 24.36 -18.19 -0.27
C PRO A 282 23.78 -16.77 -0.32
N VAL A 283 24.67 -15.78 -0.30
CA VAL A 283 24.34 -14.40 -0.70
C VAL A 283 24.05 -14.42 -2.20
N THR A 284 22.82 -14.76 -2.57
CA THR A 284 22.32 -14.49 -3.91
C THR A 284 22.31 -12.98 -4.10
N ARG A 285 23.31 -12.47 -4.83
CA ARG A 285 23.24 -11.15 -5.46
C ARG A 285 22.13 -11.17 -6.50
N VAL A 286 20.89 -11.04 -6.05
CA VAL A 286 19.78 -10.62 -6.89
C VAL A 286 20.16 -9.25 -7.43
N SER A 287 20.18 -9.10 -8.75
CA SER A 287 20.38 -7.81 -9.40
C SER A 287 19.45 -6.79 -8.73
N ARG A 288 20.02 -5.67 -8.26
CA ARG A 288 19.31 -4.64 -7.47
C ARG A 288 18.13 -3.97 -8.22
N TRP A 289 17.86 -4.39 -9.46
CA TRP A 289 16.87 -3.86 -10.38
C TRP A 289 16.05 -4.95 -11.07
N GLU A 290 16.07 -6.20 -10.58
CA GLU A 290 15.13 -7.21 -11.06
C GLU A 290 13.73 -6.84 -10.59
N LEU A 291 13.01 -6.23 -11.51
CA LEU A 291 11.57 -6.10 -11.50
C LEU A 291 11.01 -7.51 -11.30
N ASP A 292 10.26 -7.70 -10.24
CA ASP A 292 9.51 -8.94 -10.04
C ASP A 292 8.58 -9.10 -11.25
N LEU A 293 8.80 -10.14 -12.04
CA LEU A 293 8.06 -10.42 -13.28
C LEU A 293 6.56 -10.41 -13.03
N TRP A 294 6.13 -10.87 -11.86
CA TRP A 294 4.74 -10.82 -11.44
C TRP A 294 4.24 -9.38 -11.27
N SER A 295 5.01 -8.53 -10.58
CA SER A 295 4.67 -7.11 -10.44
C SER A 295 4.67 -6.35 -11.79
N LEU A 296 5.49 -6.78 -12.76
CA LEU A 296 5.44 -6.28 -14.15
C LEU A 296 4.20 -6.73 -14.92
N LEU A 297 3.82 -8.01 -14.79
CA LEU A 297 2.61 -8.53 -15.41
C LEU A 297 1.35 -7.88 -14.83
N MET A 298 1.33 -7.62 -13.51
CA MET A 298 0.26 -6.87 -12.85
C MET A 298 0.24 -5.39 -13.27
N ALA A 299 1.40 -4.77 -13.44
CA ALA A 299 1.52 -3.41 -14.00
C ALA A 299 0.92 -3.32 -15.40
N TYR A 300 1.24 -4.30 -16.23
CA TYR A 300 0.76 -4.40 -17.59
C TYR A 300 -0.76 -4.65 -17.64
N ALA A 301 -1.27 -5.58 -16.84
CA ALA A 301 -2.72 -5.83 -16.73
C ALA A 301 -3.49 -4.57 -16.29
N GLY A 302 -3.02 -3.89 -15.23
CA GLY A 302 -3.66 -2.65 -14.77
C GLY A 302 -3.46 -1.43 -15.67
N MET A 303 -2.58 -1.51 -16.68
CA MET A 303 -2.49 -0.54 -17.77
C MET A 303 -3.49 -0.84 -18.88
N GLN A 304 -3.66 -2.13 -19.24
CA GLN A 304 -4.68 -2.57 -20.19
C GLN A 304 -6.10 -2.19 -19.70
N ASP A 305 -6.37 -2.34 -18.40
CA ASP A 305 -7.66 -1.94 -17.81
C ASP A 305 -7.94 -0.43 -17.89
N ARG A 306 -6.90 0.41 -18.04
CA ARG A 306 -7.03 1.87 -18.18
C ARG A 306 -7.05 2.35 -19.63
N LEU A 307 -6.48 1.56 -20.54
CA LEU A 307 -6.49 1.81 -21.99
C LEU A 307 -7.71 1.17 -22.66
N ALA A 308 -8.39 0.25 -21.98
CA ALA A 308 -9.73 -0.18 -22.36
C ALA A 308 -10.68 1.02 -22.18
N PRO A 309 -11.29 1.56 -23.26
CA PRO A 309 -12.42 2.47 -23.09
C PRO A 309 -13.47 1.74 -22.26
N ASP A 310 -14.16 2.48 -21.39
CA ASP A 310 -15.21 1.99 -20.51
C ASP A 310 -16.14 1.01 -21.23
N ARG A 311 -15.86 -0.29 -21.08
CA ARG A 311 -16.68 -1.39 -21.61
C ARG A 311 -17.68 -1.85 -20.56
N SER A 312 -18.07 -0.96 -19.65
CA SER A 312 -19.25 -1.16 -18.81
C SER A 312 -20.47 -0.45 -19.40
N LEU A 313 -20.82 -0.73 -20.66
CA LEU A 313 -22.16 -0.51 -21.25
C LEU A 313 -22.25 -1.18 -22.64
N SER A 314 -22.23 -2.52 -22.69
CA SER A 314 -22.82 -3.27 -23.81
C SER A 314 -23.26 -4.66 -23.34
N TRP A 315 -24.32 -4.70 -22.52
CA TRP A 315 -25.14 -5.90 -22.48
C TRP A 315 -25.95 -5.90 -23.77
N ALA A 316 -25.58 -6.76 -24.71
CA ALA A 316 -26.42 -7.08 -25.84
C ALA A 316 -27.68 -7.78 -25.30
N VAL A 317 -28.84 -7.20 -25.61
CA VAL A 317 -30.14 -7.88 -25.54
C VAL A 317 -30.06 -9.10 -26.46
N PRO A 318 -30.36 -10.34 -25.98
CA PRO A 318 -30.67 -11.41 -26.90
C PRO A 318 -32.00 -11.07 -27.57
N ALA A 319 -31.98 -10.91 -28.89
CA ALA A 319 -33.20 -10.89 -29.69
C ALA A 319 -33.96 -12.19 -29.44
N GLN A 320 -35.17 -12.07 -28.87
CA GLN A 320 -36.12 -13.17 -28.82
C GLN A 320 -36.79 -13.27 -30.18
N SER A 321 -36.72 -14.45 -30.77
CA SER A 321 -37.73 -15.01 -31.68
C SER A 321 -38.17 -16.33 -31.08
#